data_AF-A0A6N8CNT3-F1
#
_entry.id   AF-A0A6N8CNT3-F1
#
_cell.length_a   1.000
_cell.length_b   1.000
_cell.length_c   1.000
_cell.angle_alpha   90.00
_cell.angle_beta   90.00
_cell.angle_gamma   90.00
#
_symmetry.space_group_name_H-M   'P 1'
#
loop_
_entity.id
_entity.type
_entity.pdbx_description
1 polymer ?
#
loop_
_entity_poly.entity_id
_entity_poly.type
_entity_poly.pdbx_seq_one_letter_code
_entity_poly.pdbx_strand_id
1 'polypeptide(L)'
;MKNKDLPLVYSCSGCSSAAQTANTIAIKMDRENVAEMSCIAGVGGDVKPLVRTAKSGRDIIAIDGCPLACCKHSLARHDVEPKHHYILSNFDVPKKKGEDPDPDLTMKAYNQIMDLMK
;
A
#
# COMPACT_ATOMS: atom_id res chain seq x y z
N MET A 1 -8.74 -15.46 12.33
CA MET A 1 -8.03 -16.28 11.32
C MET A 1 -7.72 -15.38 10.13
N LYS A 2 -6.48 -15.33 9.63
CA LYS A 2 -6.16 -14.57 8.40
C LYS A 2 -6.89 -15.24 7.24
N ASN A 3 -7.82 -14.53 6.62
CA ASN A 3 -8.61 -15.05 5.52
C ASN A 3 -7.70 -15.12 4.29
N LYS A 4 -7.29 -16.33 3.89
CA LYS A 4 -6.36 -16.54 2.77
C LYS A 4 -6.96 -16.10 1.43
N ASP A 5 -8.25 -15.80 1.40
CA ASP A 5 -8.99 -15.39 0.21
C ASP A 5 -8.89 -13.88 -0.07
N LEU A 6 -8.50 -13.06 0.90
CA LEU A 6 -8.38 -11.61 0.68
C LEU A 6 -7.15 -11.28 -0.18
N PRO A 7 -7.15 -10.18 -0.96
CA PRO A 7 -5.91 -9.64 -1.52
C PRO A 7 -4.94 -9.19 -0.41
N LEU A 8 -3.67 -9.07 -0.74
CA LEU A 8 -2.67 -8.44 0.12
C LEU A 8 -2.59 -6.95 -0.20
N VAL A 9 -2.48 -6.10 0.82
CA VAL A 9 -2.18 -4.68 0.64
C VAL A 9 -0.80 -4.32 1.18
N TYR A 10 -0.04 -3.61 0.36
CA TYR A 10 1.26 -3.05 0.70
C TYR A 10 1.23 -1.54 0.44
N SER A 11 1.94 -0.78 1.27
CA SER A 11 2.02 0.67 1.11
C SER A 11 3.43 1.19 1.30
N CYS A 12 3.74 2.30 0.64
CA CYS A 12 4.95 3.07 0.93
C CYS A 12 4.80 3.78 2.29
N SER A 13 5.38 3.21 3.35
CA SER A 13 5.30 3.76 4.73
C SER A 13 6.51 4.64 5.13
N GLY A 14 6.96 5.52 4.23
CA GLY A 14 8.08 6.46 4.44
C GLY A 14 7.73 7.72 5.26
N CYS A 15 8.68 8.64 5.42
CA CYS A 15 8.58 9.79 6.35
C CYS A 15 7.74 11.01 5.88
N SER A 16 7.14 10.98 4.69
CA SER A 16 6.34 12.09 4.17
C SER A 16 4.85 11.91 4.45
N SER A 17 4.09 13.02 4.51
CA SER A 17 2.62 13.03 4.65
C SER A 17 1.93 12.07 3.68
N ALA A 18 2.32 12.06 2.40
CA ALA A 18 1.74 11.17 1.39
C ALA A 18 2.06 9.68 1.61
N ALA A 19 3.23 9.39 2.18
CA ALA A 19 3.62 8.02 2.51
C ALA A 19 2.85 7.52 3.74
N GLN A 20 2.70 8.39 4.75
CA GLN A 20 1.84 8.11 5.89
C GLN A 20 0.36 8.02 5.49
N THR A 21 -0.09 8.78 4.49
CA THR A 21 -1.43 8.65 3.89
C THR A 21 -1.62 7.26 3.27
N ALA A 22 -0.68 6.81 2.43
CA ALA A 22 -0.69 5.47 1.86
C ALA A 22 -0.71 4.38 2.94
N ASN A 23 0.06 4.56 4.01
CA ASN A 23 0.08 3.67 5.16
C ASN A 23 -1.29 3.62 5.86
N THR A 24 -1.90 4.76 6.14
CA THR A 24 -3.23 4.86 6.77
C THR A 24 -4.31 4.19 5.93
N ILE A 25 -4.29 4.36 4.60
CA ILE A 25 -5.22 3.70 3.66
C ILE A 25 -5.07 2.18 3.74
N ALA A 26 -3.83 1.64 3.67
CA ALA A 26 -3.59 0.20 3.77
C ALA A 26 -4.05 -0.39 5.11
N ILE A 27 -3.78 0.33 6.21
CA ILE A 27 -4.24 -0.05 7.55
C ILE A 27 -5.78 -0.06 7.62
N LYS A 28 -6.44 0.92 7.01
CA LYS A 28 -7.90 0.98 6.97
C LYS A 28 -8.49 -0.19 6.19
N MET A 29 -7.92 -0.52 5.01
CA MET A 29 -8.33 -1.70 4.24
C MET A 29 -8.24 -3.00 5.06
N ASP A 30 -7.16 -3.16 5.84
CA ASP A 30 -6.98 -4.31 6.74
C ASP A 30 -8.05 -4.39 7.81
N ARG A 31 -8.30 -3.28 8.50
CA ARG A 31 -9.31 -3.18 9.56
C ARG A 31 -10.74 -3.38 9.05
N GLU A 32 -11.00 -3.06 7.78
CA GLU A 32 -12.31 -3.25 7.13
C GLU A 32 -12.44 -4.61 6.42
N ASN A 33 -11.45 -5.50 6.54
CA ASN A 33 -11.40 -6.80 5.86
C ASN A 33 -11.50 -6.70 4.32
N VAL A 34 -11.07 -5.59 3.73
CA VAL A 34 -10.98 -5.40 2.27
C VAL A 34 -9.74 -6.13 1.72
N ALA A 35 -8.64 -6.08 2.46
CA ALA A 35 -7.37 -6.71 2.13
C ALA A 35 -6.66 -7.12 3.43
N GLU A 36 -5.61 -7.94 3.35
CA GLU A 36 -4.72 -8.19 4.48
C GLU A 36 -3.43 -7.38 4.31
N MET A 37 -3.08 -6.55 5.28
CA MET A 37 -1.86 -5.74 5.21
C MET A 37 -0.61 -6.56 5.54
N SER A 38 0.47 -6.32 4.79
CA SER A 38 1.78 -6.91 5.04
C SER A 38 2.90 -5.87 4.93
N CYS A 39 4.02 -6.12 5.61
CA CYS A 39 5.09 -5.14 5.78
C CYS A 39 5.98 -5.06 4.53
N ILE A 40 5.88 -3.96 3.78
CA ILE A 40 6.74 -3.73 2.61
C ILE A 40 8.22 -3.64 2.96
N ALA A 41 8.55 -3.10 4.14
CA ALA A 41 9.94 -2.93 4.58
C ALA A 41 10.67 -4.28 4.67
N GLY A 42 9.97 -5.34 5.10
CA GLY A 42 10.55 -6.67 5.14
C GLY A 42 10.62 -7.36 3.79
N VAL A 43 9.75 -7.01 2.83
CA VAL A 43 9.91 -7.45 1.43
C VAL A 43 11.16 -6.80 0.83
N GLY A 44 11.32 -5.48 0.97
CA GLY A 44 12.49 -4.75 0.48
C GLY A 44 13.80 -5.14 1.19
N GLY A 45 13.71 -5.58 2.45
CA GLY A 45 14.83 -6.04 3.28
C GLY A 45 15.06 -7.57 3.27
N ASP A 46 14.48 -8.30 2.32
CA ASP A 46 14.69 -9.74 2.12
C ASP A 46 14.35 -10.63 3.34
N VAL A 47 13.40 -10.18 4.18
CA VAL A 47 12.89 -10.92 5.33
C VAL A 47 12.05 -12.10 4.85
N LYS A 48 12.63 -13.31 4.91
CA LYS A 48 12.09 -14.55 4.29
C LYS A 48 10.57 -14.76 4.48
N PRO A 49 9.98 -14.66 5.70
CA PRO A 49 8.53 -14.84 5.86
C PRO A 49 7.68 -13.81 5.09
N LEU A 50 8.15 -12.56 4.99
CA LEU A 50 7.42 -11.47 4.32
C LEU A 50 7.55 -11.57 2.80
N VAL A 51 8.73 -11.94 2.29
CA VAL A 51 8.91 -12.28 0.86
C VAL A 51 8.04 -13.47 0.48
N ARG A 52 7.98 -14.54 1.30
CA ARG A 52 7.10 -15.68 1.06
C ARG A 52 5.63 -15.28 1.02
N THR A 53 5.22 -14.33 1.86
CA THR A 53 3.85 -13.81 1.86
C THR A 53 3.55 -13.06 0.57
N ALA A 54 4.46 -12.18 0.14
CA ALA A 54 4.33 -11.45 -1.13
C ALA A 54 4.27 -12.40 -2.34
N LYS A 55 5.01 -13.52 -2.32
CA LYS A 55 4.98 -14.55 -3.37
C LYS A 55 3.87 -15.60 -3.22
N SER A 56 2.86 -15.35 -2.38
CA SER A 56 1.80 -16.35 -2.10
C SER A 56 0.85 -16.61 -3.28
N GLY A 57 0.90 -15.80 -4.33
CA GLY A 57 -0.02 -15.89 -5.48
C GLY A 57 -1.36 -15.20 -5.25
N ARG A 58 -1.57 -14.58 -4.07
CA ARG A 58 -2.73 -13.72 -3.81
C ARG A 58 -2.65 -12.45 -4.63
N ASP A 59 -3.79 -11.89 -5.01
CA ASP A 59 -3.87 -10.56 -5.60
C ASP A 59 -3.21 -9.53 -4.68
N ILE A 60 -2.48 -8.58 -5.28
CA ILE A 60 -1.75 -7.55 -4.54
C ILE A 60 -2.24 -6.16 -4.93
N ILE A 61 -2.49 -5.35 -3.90
CA ILE A 61 -2.76 -3.92 -3.98
C ILE A 61 -1.53 -3.20 -3.44
N ALA A 62 -0.87 -2.40 -4.28
CA ALA A 62 0.24 -1.55 -3.89
C ALA A 62 -0.20 -0.08 -3.86
N ILE A 63 0.06 0.61 -2.75
CA ILE A 63 -0.28 2.02 -2.55
C ILE A 63 1.01 2.81 -2.30
N ASP A 64 1.40 3.63 -3.27
CA ASP A 64 2.57 4.49 -3.18
C ASP A 64 2.16 5.94 -2.95
N GLY A 65 2.77 6.58 -1.95
CA GLY A 65 2.48 8.00 -1.66
C GLY A 65 2.98 8.97 -2.74
N CYS A 66 3.95 8.58 -3.57
CA CYS A 66 4.54 9.47 -4.57
C CYS A 66 5.10 8.71 -5.78
N PRO A 67 5.48 9.41 -6.88
CA PRO A 67 5.91 8.78 -8.12
C PRO A 67 7.20 7.95 -8.03
N LEU A 68 7.93 8.04 -6.91
CA LEU A 68 9.09 7.18 -6.66
C LEU A 68 8.72 5.70 -6.53
N ALA A 69 7.45 5.41 -6.21
CA ALA A 69 6.89 4.06 -6.21
C ALA A 69 7.70 3.02 -5.40
N CYS A 70 8.14 3.38 -4.19
CA CYS A 70 9.01 2.53 -3.36
C CYS A 70 8.40 1.14 -3.07
N CYS A 71 7.07 1.08 -2.90
CA CYS A 71 6.36 -0.17 -2.68
C CYS A 71 6.43 -1.06 -3.92
N LYS A 72 6.06 -0.53 -5.09
CA LYS A 72 6.18 -1.26 -6.36
C LYS A 72 7.61 -1.78 -6.59
N HIS A 73 8.62 -0.93 -6.41
CA HIS A 73 10.02 -1.36 -6.61
C HIS A 73 10.45 -2.45 -5.63
N SER A 74 9.99 -2.39 -4.37
CA SER A 74 10.30 -3.44 -3.37
C SER A 74 9.68 -4.78 -3.74
N LEU A 75 8.46 -4.79 -4.28
CA LEU A 75 7.81 -5.99 -4.80
C LEU A 75 8.52 -6.53 -6.06
N ALA A 76 8.87 -5.64 -7.00
CA ALA A 76 9.50 -6.01 -8.26
C ALA A 76 10.89 -6.65 -8.09
N ARG A 77 11.63 -6.34 -7.01
CA ARG A 77 12.87 -7.05 -6.64
C ARG A 77 12.71 -8.55 -6.46
N HIS A 78 11.48 -8.99 -6.18
CA HIS A 78 11.11 -10.37 -5.95
C HIS A 78 10.24 -10.94 -7.07
N ASP A 79 10.22 -10.30 -8.23
CA ASP A 79 9.38 -10.68 -9.39
C ASP A 79 7.88 -10.70 -9.04
N VAL A 80 7.46 -9.86 -8.10
CA VAL A 80 6.08 -9.71 -7.68
C VAL A 80 5.50 -8.45 -8.30
N GLU A 81 4.47 -8.62 -9.13
CA GLU A 81 3.73 -7.49 -9.72
C GLU A 81 2.40 -7.29 -8.99
N PRO A 82 2.08 -6.05 -8.56
CA PRO A 82 0.77 -5.76 -7.99
C PRO A 82 -0.31 -5.78 -9.08
N LYS A 83 -1.44 -6.43 -8.80
CA LYS A 83 -2.63 -6.38 -9.67
C LYS A 83 -3.22 -4.96 -9.72
N HIS A 84 -3.23 -4.27 -8.59
CA HIS A 84 -3.64 -2.88 -8.49
C HIS A 84 -2.49 -2.04 -7.95
N HIS A 85 -2.14 -0.96 -8.65
CA HIS A 85 -1.11 -0.01 -8.22
C HIS A 85 -1.65 1.42 -8.23
N TYR A 86 -1.63 2.06 -7.07
CA TYR A 86 -2.11 3.42 -6.89
C TYR A 86 -0.97 4.33 -6.44
N ILE A 87 -0.78 5.45 -7.15
CA ILE A 87 0.16 6.50 -6.77
C ILE A 87 -0.65 7.71 -6.30
N LEU A 88 -0.60 8.02 -5.01
CA LEU A 88 -1.48 9.02 -4.37
C LEU A 88 -1.29 10.45 -4.89
N SER A 89 -0.16 10.75 -5.55
CA SER A 89 -0.01 12.03 -6.25
C SER A 89 -1.01 12.23 -7.38
N ASN A 90 -1.59 11.14 -7.92
CA ASN A 90 -2.68 11.19 -8.90
C ASN A 90 -4.07 11.37 -8.24
N PHE A 91 -4.11 11.39 -6.90
CA PHE A 91 -5.32 11.53 -6.08
C PHE A 91 -5.30 12.84 -5.27
N ASP A 92 -4.58 13.85 -5.78
CA ASP A 92 -4.38 15.16 -5.16
C ASP A 92 -3.73 15.12 -3.76
N VAL A 93 -3.05 14.03 -3.38
CA VAL A 93 -2.34 13.94 -2.09
C VAL A 93 -0.93 14.54 -2.23
N PRO A 94 -0.65 15.69 -1.58
CA PRO A 94 0.65 16.34 -1.68
C PRO A 94 1.70 15.61 -0.82
N LYS A 95 2.92 15.49 -1.34
CA LYS A 95 4.07 14.99 -0.59
C LYS A 95 4.72 16.12 0.21
N LYS A 96 4.51 16.15 1.51
CA LYS A 96 5.13 17.11 2.43
C LYS A 96 6.01 16.37 3.45
N LYS A 97 7.14 16.97 3.84
CA LYS A 97 8.05 16.41 4.85
C LYS A 97 7.75 17.05 6.20
N GLY A 98 7.73 16.26 7.26
CA GLY A 98 7.49 16.77 8.62
C GLY A 98 6.04 17.17 8.90
N GLU A 99 5.10 16.76 8.05
CA GLU A 99 3.66 16.96 8.24
C GLU A 99 2.96 15.61 8.31
N ASP A 100 1.95 15.52 9.16
CA ASP A 100 1.07 14.36 9.27
C ASP A 100 0.12 14.25 8.05
N PRO A 101 -0.45 13.07 7.79
CA PRO A 101 -1.52 12.91 6.81
C PRO A 101 -2.70 13.84 7.09
N ASP A 102 -3.19 14.48 6.04
CA ASP A 102 -4.46 15.19 6.08
C ASP A 102 -5.61 14.16 6.10
N PRO A 103 -6.46 14.13 7.15
CA PRO A 103 -7.54 13.14 7.25
C PRO A 103 -8.56 13.22 6.10
N ASP A 104 -8.87 14.42 5.61
CA ASP A 104 -9.87 14.62 4.56
C ASP A 104 -9.33 14.13 3.22
N LEU A 105 -8.08 14.44 2.91
CA LEU A 105 -7.41 13.91 1.71
C LEU A 105 -7.24 12.39 1.80
N THR A 106 -6.94 11.85 2.98
CA THR A 106 -6.84 10.41 3.21
C THR A 106 -8.15 9.71 2.90
N MET A 107 -9.27 10.23 3.41
CA MET A 107 -10.59 9.66 3.17
C MET A 107 -11.05 9.82 1.73
N LYS A 108 -10.78 10.97 1.09
CA LYS A 108 -11.05 11.19 -0.33
C LYS A 108 -10.31 10.16 -1.20
N ALA A 109 -8.99 10.00 -0.98
CA ALA A 109 -8.17 9.05 -1.73
C ALA A 109 -8.60 7.60 -1.47
N TYR A 110 -8.94 7.24 -0.22
CA TYR A 110 -9.49 5.92 0.11
C TYR A 110 -10.74 5.60 -0.71
N ASN A 111 -11.73 6.50 -0.70
CA ASN A 111 -12.98 6.29 -1.43
C ASN A 111 -12.76 6.15 -2.94
N GLN A 112 -11.91 7.00 -3.52
CA GLN A 112 -11.55 6.90 -4.95
C GLN A 112 -10.88 5.57 -5.30
N ILE A 113 -9.97 5.07 -4.45
CA ILE A 113 -9.34 3.76 -4.66
C ILE A 113 -10.40 2.65 -4.59
N MET A 114 -11.31 2.70 -3.61
CA MET A 114 -12.37 1.70 -3.47
C MET A 114 -13.32 1.68 -4.68
N ASP A 115 -13.60 2.84 -5.29
CA ASP A 115 -14.41 2.92 -6.50
C ASP A 115 -13.70 2.36 -7.74
N LEU A 116 -12.37 2.53 -7.84
CA LEU A 116 -11.56 1.98 -8.93
C LEU A 116 -11.30 0.46 -8.82
N MET A 117 -11.52 -0.12 -7.63
CA MET A 117 -11.37 -1.56 -7.39
C MET A 117 -12.64 -2.37 -7.71
N LYS A 118 -13.76 -1.70 -7.97
CA LYS A 118 -15.01 -2.34 -8.41
C LYS A 118 -14.89 -2.82 -9.85
#